data_AF-A0A9W3DES4-F1
#
_entry.id   AF-A0A9W3DES4-F1
#
_cell.length_a   1.000
_cell.length_b   1.000
_cell.length_c   1.000
_cell.angle_alpha   90.00
_cell.angle_beta   90.00
_cell.angle_gamma   90.00
#
_symmetry.space_group_name_H-M   'P 1'
#
loop_
_entity.id
_entity.type
_entity.pdbx_description
1 polymer ?
#
loop_
_entity_poly.entity_id
_entity_poly.type
_entity_poly.pdbx_seq_one_letter_code
_entity_poly.pdbx_strand_id
1 'polypeptide(L)'
;MISISNRDFLALCLAILLTLNFAEAQDRSKLIPIGPCAQIPNCSQTCNNSGFPKGGECIKWYPNSIKDTCACFVNSPTPAV
;
A
#
# COMPACT_ATOMS: atom_id res chain seq x y z
N MET A 1 -38.72 -14.05 -2.94
CA MET A 1 -37.74 -14.64 -2.02
C MET A 1 -36.60 -15.19 -2.86
N ILE A 2 -35.39 -14.65 -2.71
CA ILE A 2 -34.23 -15.10 -3.48
C ILE A 2 -33.72 -16.38 -2.81
N SER A 3 -33.97 -17.55 -3.40
CA SER A 3 -33.34 -18.80 -2.97
C SER A 3 -31.89 -18.79 -3.46
N ILE A 4 -30.99 -18.36 -2.58
CA ILE A 4 -29.55 -18.51 -2.79
C ILE A 4 -29.25 -20.01 -2.59
N SER A 5 -28.83 -20.70 -3.66
CA SER A 5 -28.43 -22.10 -3.55
C SER A 5 -27.14 -22.20 -2.74
N ASN A 6 -26.95 -23.27 -1.96
CA ASN A 6 -25.74 -23.48 -1.16
C ASN A 6 -24.45 -23.37 -1.99
N ARG A 7 -24.54 -23.68 -3.30
CA ARG A 7 -23.43 -23.57 -4.25
C ARG A 7 -23.05 -22.12 -4.56
N ASP A 8 -24.03 -21.22 -4.67
CA ASP A 8 -23.82 -19.79 -4.91
C ASP A 8 -23.24 -19.11 -3.67
N PHE A 9 -23.70 -19.52 -2.49
CA PHE A 9 -23.15 -19.04 -1.21
C PHE A 9 -21.67 -19.42 -1.04
N LEU A 10 -21.31 -20.67 -1.39
CA LEU A 10 -19.92 -21.13 -1.32
C LEU A 10 -19.00 -20.36 -2.29
N ALA A 11 -19.48 -20.08 -3.50
CA ALA A 11 -18.74 -19.34 -4.51
C ALA A 11 -18.50 -17.88 -4.09
N LEU A 12 -19.50 -17.22 -3.52
CA LEU A 12 -19.37 -15.87 -2.97
C LEU A 12 -18.37 -15.84 -1.81
N CYS A 13 -18.43 -16.80 -0.89
CA CYS A 13 -17.47 -16.90 0.22
C CYS A 13 -16.04 -17.09 -0.27
N LEU A 14 -15.81 -17.97 -1.25
CA LEU A 14 -14.50 -18.16 -1.87
C LEU A 14 -14.00 -16.90 -2.58
N ALA A 15 -14.87 -16.18 -3.31
CA ALA A 15 -14.50 -14.94 -3.98
C ALA A 15 -14.12 -13.82 -2.99
N ILE A 16 -14.83 -13.72 -1.86
CA ILE A 16 -14.51 -12.78 -0.78
C ILE A 16 -13.19 -13.16 -0.09
N LEU A 17 -12.98 -14.45 0.20
CA LEU A 17 -11.72 -14.93 0.79
C LEU A 17 -10.52 -14.74 -0.15
N LEU A 18 -10.72 -14.92 -1.46
CA LEU A 18 -9.69 -14.63 -2.46
C LEU A 18 -9.38 -13.13 -2.50
N THR A 19 -10.39 -12.27 -2.61
CA THR A 19 -10.18 -10.80 -2.66
C THR A 19 -9.56 -10.24 -1.38
N LEU A 20 -9.88 -10.76 -0.19
CA LEU A 20 -9.20 -10.37 1.05
C LEU A 20 -7.72 -10.77 1.09
N ASN A 21 -7.36 -11.94 0.53
CA ASN A 21 -5.96 -12.38 0.48
C ASN A 21 -5.13 -11.65 -0.58
N PHE A 22 -5.78 -11.07 -1.59
CA PHE A 22 -5.13 -10.20 -2.58
C PHE A 22 -5.06 -8.73 -2.14
N ALA A 23 -5.40 -8.39 -0.88
CA ALA A 23 -5.15 -7.08 -0.33
C ALA A 23 -3.67 -6.70 -0.58
N GLU A 24 -3.51 -5.72 -1.46
CA GLU A 24 -2.31 -5.43 -2.21
C GLU A 24 -1.06 -5.45 -1.33
N ALA A 25 -0.13 -6.36 -1.65
CA ALA A 25 1.25 -6.13 -1.33
C ALA A 25 1.67 -4.90 -2.13
N GLN A 26 1.57 -3.73 -1.50
CA GLN A 26 1.97 -2.46 -2.09
C GLN A 26 3.36 -2.65 -2.70
N ASP A 27 3.51 -2.35 -3.99
CA ASP A 27 4.77 -2.57 -4.72
C ASP A 27 5.87 -1.65 -4.16
N ARG A 28 6.58 -2.16 -3.16
CA ARG A 28 7.62 -1.42 -2.43
C ARG A 28 8.85 -1.13 -3.28
N SER A 29 8.96 -1.70 -4.48
CA SER A 29 10.04 -1.35 -5.42
C SER A 29 9.99 0.13 -5.82
N LYS A 30 8.83 0.77 -5.65
CA LYS A 30 8.61 2.19 -5.96
C LYS A 30 8.68 3.11 -4.74
N LEU A 31 9.17 2.62 -3.61
CA LEU A 31 9.22 3.35 -2.35
C LEU A 31 10.64 3.40 -1.79
N ILE A 32 11.06 4.59 -1.32
CA ILE A 32 12.32 4.77 -0.60
C ILE A 32 12.00 5.13 0.86
N PRO A 33 12.35 4.28 1.83
CA PRO A 33 12.14 4.57 3.25
C PRO A 33 13.13 5.63 3.72
N ILE A 34 12.64 6.68 4.38
CA ILE A 34 13.48 7.79 4.87
C ILE A 34 13.53 7.91 6.39
N GLY A 35 12.66 7.18 7.12
CA GLY A 35 12.73 7.09 8.57
C GLY A 35 11.40 6.76 9.24
N PRO A 36 11.35 6.71 10.59
CA PRO A 36 10.12 6.46 11.35
C PRO A 36 9.13 7.63 11.24
N CYS A 37 7.84 7.33 11.04
CA CYS A 37 6.82 8.38 10.95
C CYS A 37 6.66 9.19 12.23
N ALA A 38 6.96 8.62 13.40
CA ALA A 38 6.99 9.35 14.66
C ALA A 38 8.00 10.52 14.66
N GLN A 39 9.04 10.46 13.83
CA GLN A 39 10.04 11.51 13.67
C GLN A 39 9.77 12.40 12.43
N ILE A 40 8.90 11.96 11.53
CA ILE A 40 8.59 12.63 10.26
C ILE A 40 7.06 12.78 10.14
N PRO A 41 6.44 13.65 10.97
CA PRO A 41 4.97 13.81 11.00
C PRO A 41 4.40 14.35 9.67
N ASN A 42 5.21 15.08 8.89
CA ASN A 42 4.85 15.60 7.58
C ASN A 42 5.56 14.83 6.46
N CYS A 43 5.34 13.51 6.40
CA CYS A 43 6.03 12.61 5.47
C CYS A 43 5.97 13.09 4.00
N SER A 44 4.77 13.42 3.49
CA SER A 44 4.60 13.89 2.12
C SER A 44 5.40 15.17 1.81
N GLN A 45 5.34 16.18 2.69
CA GLN A 45 6.12 17.41 2.53
C GLN A 45 7.62 17.15 2.63
N THR A 46 8.05 16.28 3.54
CA THR A 46 9.47 15.93 3.70
C THR A 46 10.02 15.26 2.44
N CYS A 47 9.23 14.35 1.85
CA CYS A 47 9.56 13.71 0.58
C CYS A 47 9.62 14.73 -0.57
N ASN A 48 8.65 15.66 -0.66
CA ASN A 48 8.69 16.74 -1.65
C ASN A 48 9.96 17.59 -1.52
N ASN A 49 10.31 17.99 -0.29
CA ASN A 49 11.53 18.76 0.00
C ASN A 49 12.82 17.98 -0.28
N SER A 50 12.75 16.65 -0.32
CA SER A 50 13.88 15.74 -0.59
C SER A 50 14.00 15.34 -2.06
N GLY A 51 13.23 15.97 -2.96
CA GLY A 51 13.30 15.69 -4.41
C GLY A 51 12.37 14.58 -4.91
N PHE A 52 11.42 14.13 -4.09
CA PHE A 52 10.36 13.19 -4.50
C PHE A 52 9.06 13.97 -4.76
N PRO A 53 8.78 14.43 -5.99
CA PRO A 53 7.66 15.33 -6.28
C PRO A 53 6.28 14.69 -6.11
N LYS A 54 6.22 13.35 -6.05
CA LYS A 54 5.02 12.59 -5.73
C LYS A 54 4.75 12.51 -4.23
N GLY A 55 5.61 13.10 -3.40
CA GLY A 55 5.55 13.04 -1.95
C GLY A 55 5.84 11.64 -1.42
N GLY A 56 5.17 11.30 -0.34
CA GLY A 56 5.35 10.05 0.38
C GLY A 56 4.29 9.87 1.45
N GLU A 57 4.30 8.69 2.05
CA GLU A 57 3.29 8.29 3.02
C GLU A 57 3.87 7.44 4.15
N CYS A 58 3.10 7.35 5.23
CA CYS A 58 3.41 6.51 6.38
C CYS A 58 2.80 5.12 6.18
N ILE A 59 3.67 4.12 6.01
CA ILE A 59 3.26 2.74 5.78
C ILE A 59 3.89 1.79 6.78
N LYS A 60 3.19 0.67 7.04
CA LYS A 60 3.77 -0.47 7.71
C LYS A 60 4.75 -1.18 6.77
N TRP A 61 6.04 -0.94 6.98
CA TRP A 61 7.09 -1.55 6.17
C TRP A 61 7.19 -3.07 6.37
N TYR A 62 6.67 -3.61 7.46
CA TYR A 62 6.48 -5.04 7.64
C TYR A 62 5.06 -5.29 8.13
N PRO A 63 4.39 -6.38 7.70
CA PRO A 63 2.98 -6.63 8.04
C PRO A 63 2.73 -6.66 9.56
N ASN A 64 3.72 -7.11 10.34
CA ASN A 64 3.64 -7.18 11.80
C ASN A 64 4.31 -6.00 12.52
N SER A 65 4.67 -4.93 11.80
CA SER A 65 5.30 -3.77 12.43
C SER A 65 4.27 -2.95 13.21
N ILE A 66 4.62 -2.59 14.45
CA ILE A 66 3.90 -1.58 15.24
C ILE A 66 4.36 -0.14 14.93
N LYS A 67 5.41 0.00 14.11
CA LYS A 67 5.97 1.29 13.72
C LYS A 67 5.74 1.52 12.23
N ASP A 68 5.24 2.70 11.92
CA ASP A 68 5.11 3.17 10.55
C ASP A 68 6.42 3.81 10.09
N THR A 69 6.75 3.58 8.82
CA THR A 69 7.91 4.12 8.14
C THR A 69 7.43 5.12 7.11
N CYS A 70 8.00 6.31 7.11
CA CYS A 70 7.79 7.29 6.06
C CYS A 70 8.56 6.84 4.83
N ALA A 71 7.85 6.65 3.73
CA ALA A 71 8.41 6.21 2.47
C ALA A 71 8.03 7.16 1.34
N CYS A 72 9.02 7.60 0.57
CA CYS A 72 8.82 8.49 -0.56
C CYS A 72 8.57 7.71 -1.85
N PHE A 73 7.65 8.17 -2.68
CA PHE A 73 7.39 7.57 -3.99
C PHE A 73 8.50 7.92 -4.97
N VAL A 74 9.14 6.91 -5.55
CA VAL A 74 10.10 7.15 -6.63
C VAL A 74 9.37 7.63 -7.87
N ASN A 75 10.01 8.52 -8.62
CA ASN A 75 9.61 8.75 -10.00
C ASN A 75 9.91 7.46 -10.75
N SER A 76 8.86 6.76 -11.19
CA SER A 76 9.01 5.74 -12.22
C SER A 76 9.74 6.40 -13.39
N PRO A 77 10.88 5.87 -13.88
CA PRO A 77 11.42 6.35 -15.14
C PRO A 77 10.30 6.21 -16.17
N THR A 78 9.91 7.33 -16.77
CA THR A 78 9.04 7.32 -17.94
C THR A 78 9.73 6.40 -18.95
N PRO A 79 9.09 5.33 -19.45
CA PRO A 79 9.67 4.57 -20.54
C PRO A 79 9.94 5.56 -21.67
N ALA A 80 11.20 5.72 -22.06
CA ALA A 80 11.54 6.47 -23.25
C ALA A 80 10.89 5.73 -24.42
N VAL A 81 9.94 6.39 -25.09
CA VAL A 81 9.28 5.92 -26.31
C VAL A 81 10.27 5.91 -27.45
#